data_AF-A0A4R6BK64-F1
#
_entry.id   AF-A0A4R6BK64-F1
#
_cell.length_a   1.000
_cell.length_b   1.000
_cell.length_c   1.000
_cell.angle_alpha   90.00
_cell.angle_beta   90.00
_cell.angle_gamma   90.00
#
_symmetry.space_group_name_H-M   'P 1'
#
loop_
_entity.id
_entity.type
_entity.pdbx_description
1 polymer ?
#
loop_
_entity_poly.entity_id
_entity_poly.type
_entity_poly.pdbx_seq_one_letter_code
_entity_poly.pdbx_strand_id
1 'polypeptide(L)'
;MKTLKRIIYGIKVITKSGAKGQEIYNVVYYYFVQAVQKDDYVALNEDIYKKISYPEDAIRYLDIINCEDIDPEDSDYYLYEYLHYSKDIKLFHVKEMVVYKLDEVLY
;
A
#
# COMPACT_ATOMS: atom_id res chain seq x y z
N MET A 1 -6.88 -12.49 24.96
CA MET A 1 -6.61 -11.75 23.71
C MET A 1 -5.30 -11.00 23.88
N LYS A 2 -4.52 -10.83 22.83
CA LYS A 2 -3.18 -10.19 22.90
C LYS A 2 -3.16 -9.00 21.95
N THR A 3 -2.49 -7.92 22.35
CA THR A 3 -2.24 -6.79 21.46
C THR A 3 -1.54 -7.28 20.18
N LEU A 4 -2.08 -6.89 19.04
CA LEU A 4 -1.52 -7.14 17.72
C LEU A 4 -0.86 -5.87 17.22
N LYS A 5 -0.11 -5.99 16.12
CA LYS A 5 0.43 -4.85 15.39
C LYS A 5 -0.10 -4.86 13.98
N ARG A 6 -0.76 -3.76 13.60
CA ARG A 6 -1.21 -3.48 12.24
C ARG A 6 -0.08 -2.83 11.47
N ILE A 7 0.24 -3.40 10.33
CA ILE A 7 1.20 -2.85 9.39
C ILE A 7 0.46 -2.49 8.11
N ILE A 8 0.61 -1.25 7.67
CA ILE A 8 0.07 -0.73 6.42
C ILE A 8 1.22 -0.55 5.43
N TYR A 9 1.19 -1.32 4.36
CA TYR A 9 2.08 -1.17 3.21
C TYR A 9 1.43 -0.29 2.15
N GLY A 10 2.25 0.49 1.45
CA GLY A 10 1.84 1.28 0.30
C GLY A 10 2.65 0.89 -0.92
N ILE A 11 1.98 0.51 -2.00
CA ILE A 11 2.59 0.39 -3.32
C ILE A 11 2.15 1.56 -4.17
N LYS A 12 3.10 2.43 -4.54
CA LYS A 12 2.89 3.50 -5.52
C LYS A 12 3.30 2.98 -6.89
N VAL A 13 2.36 2.95 -7.83
CA VAL A 13 2.57 2.61 -9.23
C VAL A 13 2.41 3.88 -10.04
N ILE A 14 3.40 4.19 -10.88
CA ILE A 14 3.40 5.34 -11.77
C ILE A 14 3.47 4.83 -13.21
N THR A 15 2.45 5.11 -13.99
CA THR A 15 2.42 4.79 -15.42
C THR A 15 2.47 6.08 -16.22
N LYS A 16 3.34 6.10 -17.24
CA LYS A 16 3.44 7.22 -18.17
C LYS A 16 2.51 6.97 -19.34
N SER A 17 1.71 7.96 -19.67
CA SER A 17 0.79 7.93 -20.80
C SER A 17 0.88 9.24 -21.59
N GLY A 18 0.36 9.25 -22.81
CA GLY A 18 0.31 10.43 -23.66
C GLY A 18 1.50 10.56 -24.62
N ALA A 19 1.37 11.50 -25.56
CA ALA A 19 2.40 11.78 -26.56
C ALA A 19 3.62 12.49 -25.92
N LYS A 20 4.79 12.34 -26.56
CA LYS A 20 6.02 13.03 -26.15
C LYS A 20 5.78 14.55 -26.09
N GLY A 21 5.94 15.15 -24.92
CA GLY A 21 5.68 16.59 -24.67
C GLY A 21 4.34 16.92 -24.00
N GLN A 22 3.41 15.97 -23.90
CA GLN A 22 2.14 16.09 -23.16
C GLN A 22 1.98 14.89 -22.21
N GLU A 23 3.03 14.63 -21.46
CA GLU A 23 3.17 13.41 -20.68
C GLU A 23 2.25 13.48 -19.46
N ILE A 24 1.31 12.54 -19.37
CA ILE A 24 0.39 12.39 -18.25
C ILE A 24 0.87 11.21 -17.42
N TYR A 25 1.07 11.45 -16.13
CA TYR A 25 1.45 10.41 -15.18
C TYR A 25 0.21 9.96 -14.42
N ASN A 26 -0.19 8.72 -14.59
CA ASN A 26 -1.21 8.12 -13.74
C ASN A 26 -0.51 7.48 -12.56
N VAL A 27 -0.90 7.88 -11.36
CA VAL A 27 -0.34 7.40 -10.10
C VAL A 27 -1.43 6.66 -9.35
N VAL A 28 -1.20 5.37 -9.09
CA VAL A 28 -2.11 4.55 -8.30
C VAL A 28 -1.39 4.11 -7.03
N TYR A 29 -2.02 4.34 -5.89
CA TYR A 29 -1.57 3.85 -4.59
C TYR A 29 -2.43 2.67 -4.18
N TYR A 30 -1.79 1.52 -3.94
CA TYR A 30 -2.42 0.34 -3.38
C TYR A 30 -1.95 0.19 -1.94
N TYR A 31 -2.89 0.25 -1.00
CA TYR A 31 -2.59 0.09 0.41
C TYR A 31 -3.01 -1.28 0.88
N PHE A 32 -2.06 -1.99 1.45
CA PHE A 32 -2.22 -3.34 1.96
C PHE A 32 -2.08 -3.36 3.48
N VAL A 33 -2.83 -4.22 4.13
CA VAL A 33 -2.81 -4.38 5.58
C VAL A 33 -2.40 -5.80 5.97
N GLN A 34 -1.59 -5.89 7.01
CA GLN A 34 -1.21 -7.14 7.66
C GLN A 34 -1.33 -6.96 9.18
N ALA A 35 -1.67 -8.03 9.88
CA ALA A 35 -1.65 -8.09 11.34
C ALA A 35 -0.62 -9.12 11.81
N VAL A 36 0.26 -8.72 12.72
CA VAL A 36 1.33 -9.56 13.29
C VAL A 36 1.31 -9.48 14.82
N GLN A 37 2.06 -10.35 15.50
CA GLN A 37 2.25 -10.16 16.94
C GLN A 37 3.09 -8.91 17.20
N LYS A 38 2.85 -8.25 18.33
CA LYS A 38 3.48 -6.96 18.69
C LYS A 38 5.01 -6.97 18.57
N ASP A 39 5.64 -8.07 18.96
CA ASP A 39 7.10 -8.22 19.02
C ASP A 39 7.69 -8.97 17.81
N ASP A 40 6.88 -9.27 16.80
CA ASP A 40 7.36 -9.94 15.59
C ASP A 40 8.14 -8.96 14.70
N TYR A 41 9.26 -9.44 14.16
CA TYR A 41 9.96 -8.74 13.07
C TYR A 41 9.28 -9.04 11.75
N VAL A 42 9.07 -8.00 10.95
CA VAL A 42 8.51 -8.13 9.61
C VAL A 42 9.49 -7.62 8.58
N ALA A 43 9.83 -8.49 7.64
CA ALA A 43 10.63 -8.14 6.48
C ALA A 43 9.69 -7.82 5.31
N LEU A 44 9.91 -6.66 4.69
CA LEU A 44 9.23 -6.27 3.47
C LEU A 44 9.73 -7.16 2.32
N ASN A 45 8.84 -7.97 1.74
CA ASN A 45 9.16 -8.84 0.61
C ASN A 45 8.52 -8.28 -0.68
N GLU A 46 9.30 -8.24 -1.76
CA GLU A 46 8.85 -7.85 -3.09
C GLU A 46 7.72 -8.73 -3.66
N ASP A 47 7.48 -9.92 -3.10
CA ASP A 47 6.35 -10.77 -3.48
C ASP A 47 4.99 -10.06 -3.35
N ILE A 48 4.88 -9.01 -2.53
CA ILE A 48 3.65 -8.20 -2.44
C ILE A 48 3.27 -7.56 -3.78
N TYR A 49 4.24 -7.30 -4.65
CA TYR A 49 3.98 -6.80 -6.01
C TYR A 49 3.16 -7.78 -6.86
N LYS A 50 3.14 -9.08 -6.53
CA LYS A 50 2.32 -10.08 -7.23
C LYS A 50 0.84 -9.98 -6.88
N LYS A 51 0.47 -9.21 -5.85
CA LYS A 51 -0.93 -8.99 -5.44
C LYS A 51 -1.64 -7.89 -6.25
N ILE A 52 -0.92 -7.17 -7.11
CA ILE A 52 -1.47 -6.13 -7.98
C ILE A 52 -1.00 -6.33 -9.42
N SER A 53 -1.78 -5.83 -10.37
CA SER A 53 -1.42 -5.81 -11.79
C SER A 53 -1.06 -4.40 -12.21
N TYR A 54 0.02 -4.25 -12.97
CA TYR A 54 0.48 -2.97 -13.53
C TYR A 54 1.24 -3.21 -14.84
N PRO A 55 1.31 -2.20 -15.73
CA PRO A 55 2.10 -2.25 -16.95
C PRO A 55 3.59 -2.54 -16.69
N GLU A 56 4.27 -3.22 -17.62
CA GLU A 56 5.70 -3.58 -17.46
C GLU A 56 6.63 -2.37 -17.36
N ASP A 57 6.26 -1.25 -17.95
CA ASP A 57 7.01 0.01 -17.93
C ASP A 57 6.69 0.88 -16.71
N ALA A 58 5.84 0.42 -15.80
CA ALA A 58 5.46 1.17 -14.62
C ALA A 58 6.62 1.31 -13.62
N ILE A 59 6.81 2.51 -13.10
CA ILE A 59 7.72 2.74 -11.97
C ILE A 59 6.96 2.39 -10.69
N ARG A 60 7.54 1.51 -9.87
CA ARG A 60 6.92 0.99 -8.65
C ARG A 60 7.76 1.28 -7.42
N TYR A 61 7.11 1.72 -6.35
CA TYR A 61 7.72 1.95 -5.04
C TYR A 61 6.89 1.24 -3.98
N LEU A 62 7.55 0.54 -3.08
CA LEU A 62 6.92 -0.15 -1.95
C LEU A 62 7.51 0.42 -0.65
N ASP A 63 6.64 0.77 0.28
CA ASP A 63 7.04 1.30 1.58
C ASP A 63 6.07 0.88 2.69
N ILE A 64 6.51 0.99 3.95
CA ILE A 64 5.68 0.87 5.13
C ILE A 64 5.15 2.27 5.48
N ILE A 65 3.85 2.45 5.35
CA ILE A 65 3.19 3.75 5.57
C ILE A 65 2.87 3.96 7.04
N ASN A 66 2.45 2.88 7.74
CA ASN A 66 2.07 2.98 9.14
C ASN A 66 2.28 1.63 9.87
N CYS A 67 2.61 1.72 11.15
CA CYS A 67 2.76 0.63 12.10
C CYS A 67 2.12 1.03 13.43
N GLU A 68 0.95 0.50 13.73
CA GLU A 68 0.19 0.83 14.94
C GLU A 68 -0.17 -0.43 15.72
N ASP A 69 -0.17 -0.31 17.04
CA ASP A 69 -0.68 -1.35 17.92
C ASP A 69 -2.21 -1.40 17.82
N ILE A 70 -2.78 -2.61 17.91
CA ILE A 70 -4.22 -2.87 17.95
C ILE A 70 -4.50 -3.62 19.25
N ASP A 71 -5.25 -3.00 20.14
CA ASP A 71 -5.57 -3.55 21.45
C ASP A 71 -6.84 -4.41 21.39
N PRO A 72 -6.97 -5.42 22.28
CA PRO A 72 -8.17 -6.27 22.34
C PRO A 72 -9.50 -5.54 22.52
N GLU A 73 -9.47 -4.30 23.01
CA GLU A 73 -10.64 -3.45 23.25
C GLU A 73 -11.05 -2.66 22.00
N ASP A 74 -10.21 -2.63 20.96
CA ASP A 74 -10.49 -1.92 19.72
C ASP A 74 -11.67 -2.56 18.97
N SER A 75 -12.56 -1.71 18.46
CA SER A 75 -13.81 -2.14 17.81
C SER A 75 -13.59 -3.05 16.59
N ASP A 76 -12.43 -2.96 15.94
CA ASP A 76 -12.03 -3.73 14.77
C ASP A 76 -10.99 -4.82 15.08
N TYR A 77 -10.69 -5.10 16.36
CA TYR A 77 -9.68 -6.11 16.77
C TYR A 77 -9.90 -7.48 16.10
N TYR A 78 -11.14 -7.98 16.06
CA TYR A 78 -11.45 -9.30 15.48
C TYR A 78 -11.11 -9.41 13.99
N LEU A 79 -11.17 -8.30 13.25
CA LEU A 79 -10.76 -8.26 11.85
C LEU A 79 -9.25 -8.53 11.72
N TYR A 80 -8.44 -7.88 12.55
CA TYR A 80 -6.99 -8.06 12.55
C TYR A 80 -6.58 -9.40 13.15
N GLU A 81 -7.31 -9.91 14.13
CA GLU A 81 -7.09 -11.26 14.64
C GLU A 81 -7.32 -12.31 13.53
N TYR A 82 -8.37 -12.17 12.73
CA TYR A 82 -8.59 -13.02 11.56
C TYR A 82 -7.46 -12.87 10.51
N LEU A 83 -7.04 -11.64 10.21
CA LEU A 83 -5.91 -11.38 9.32
C LEU A 83 -4.62 -12.05 9.82
N HIS A 84 -4.34 -11.94 11.12
CA HIS A 84 -3.19 -12.57 11.76
C HIS A 84 -3.22 -14.10 11.59
N TYR A 85 -4.36 -14.75 11.89
CA TYR A 85 -4.49 -16.20 11.76
C TYR A 85 -4.39 -16.70 10.31
N SER A 86 -4.94 -15.93 9.36
CA SER A 86 -4.83 -16.26 7.94
C SER A 86 -3.43 -16.05 7.37
N LYS A 87 -2.57 -15.30 8.09
CA LYS A 87 -1.23 -14.87 7.65
C LYS A 87 -1.25 -14.17 6.28
N ASP A 88 -2.39 -13.61 5.90
CA ASP A 88 -2.57 -12.98 4.60
C ASP A 88 -2.34 -11.46 4.70
N ILE A 89 -1.90 -10.88 3.59
CA ILE A 89 -1.79 -9.44 3.40
C ILE A 89 -2.94 -9.04 2.48
N LYS A 90 -3.86 -8.21 2.96
CA LYS A 90 -5.07 -7.85 2.22
C LYS A 90 -5.03 -6.42 1.69
N LEU A 91 -5.50 -6.24 0.47
CA LEU A 91 -5.75 -4.91 -0.08
C LEU A 91 -6.90 -4.27 0.71
N PHE A 92 -6.69 -3.10 1.30
CA PHE A 92 -7.75 -2.40 2.05
C PHE A 92 -8.14 -1.06 1.43
N HIS A 93 -7.26 -0.44 0.64
CA HIS A 93 -7.57 0.82 -0.03
C HIS A 93 -6.81 0.98 -1.34
N VAL A 94 -7.46 1.57 -2.33
CA VAL A 94 -6.85 1.99 -3.59
C VAL A 94 -7.16 3.46 -3.80
N LYS A 95 -6.13 4.24 -4.13
CA LYS A 95 -6.27 5.66 -4.46
C LYS A 95 -5.64 5.93 -5.82
N GLU A 96 -6.46 6.38 -6.76
CA GLU A 96 -6.02 6.81 -8.08
C GLU A 96 -5.85 8.33 -8.13
N MET A 97 -4.78 8.78 -8.75
CA MET A 97 -4.48 10.19 -8.97
C MET A 97 -3.91 10.36 -10.38
N VAL A 98 -4.51 11.26 -11.15
CA VAL A 98 -3.92 11.71 -12.42
C VAL A 98 -3.05 12.93 -12.12
N VAL A 99 -1.77 12.86 -12.48
CA VAL A 99 -0.80 13.93 -12.26
C VAL A 99 -0.34 14.47 -13.62
N TYR A 100 -0.51 15.78 -13.79
CA TYR A 100 -0.04 16.50 -14.96
C TYR A 100 1.38 17.00 -14.74
N LYS A 101 2.15 17.15 -15.82
CA LYS A 101 3.49 17.72 -15.78
C LYS A 101 3.41 19.18 -15.31
N LEU A 102 4.26 19.57 -14.35
CA LEU A 102 4.25 20.89 -13.68
C LEU A 102 4.69 22.07 -14.58
N ASP A 103 4.92 21.85 -15.87
CA ASP A 103 5.35 22.87 -16.84
C ASP A 103 4.27 23.98 -17.05
N GLU A 104 3.07 23.84 -16.46
CA GLU A 104 1.96 24.82 -16.51
C GLU A 104 1.71 25.62 -15.22
N VAL A 105 2.54 25.47 -14.17
CA VAL A 105 2.45 26.38 -13.01
C VAL A 105 3.38 27.57 -13.24
N LEU A 106 2.92 28.53 -14.04
CA LEU A 106 3.49 29.87 -14.06
C LEU A 106 3.12 30.55 -12.73
N TYR A 107 4.14 30.98 -11.98
CA TYR A 107 4.03 31.75 -10.74
C TYR A 107 3.15 33.01 -10.90
#